data_AF-A0A2N4YAW4-F1
#
_entry.id   AF-A0A2N4YAW4-F1
#
_cell.length_a   1.000
_cell.length_b   1.000
_cell.length_c   1.000
_cell.angle_alpha   90.00
_cell.angle_beta   90.00
_cell.angle_gamma   90.00
#
_symmetry.space_group_name_H-M   'P 1'
#
loop_
_entity.id
_entity.type
_entity.pdbx_description
1 polymer ?
#
loop_
_entity_poly.entity_id
_entity_poly.type
_entity_poly.pdbx_seq_one_letter_code
_entity_poly.pdbx_strand_id
1 'polypeptide(L)'
;MSTDHQKYSTENQSDAIRKYATERGFELVRSYADAGKSGLRIEGREALQQLIQDVQDGTADFEVILVYDVSRWGRFQDADESAYYEYICRRANKQVEYCAEQFENDGSPIATIVKGVKRAMAGEYSRELSNKVFIGQCRLIELGYRQGGPAGFGLRRVLLDERGEVKAELKRGEHKSLQTDRVILMPGPDVEVQTVRWIYSRFLKHGRSESEIAAELNERGVLTDLERLWTRATVHQVLTNEKYIGNNVYNRRSFKLKQKRVANGPDMWIRSEGVFQAIVEPKHFQKVQAIIAARNRRFSDDEMLERLTRLLQRHGYISGIVIDEADAMPSSAAYAHRFGSLLRAYSLVGFTPDRDYHYIEVNRMLRQFHGDEVARVIREIAQHGATVTRNPVTDLLKINGEFTASVVVARCRATPSGRLRWKIRFDAGLAPDITIAIRMNTTNTAALDFYLLPQFEMRTKPLGLGEENGLMLDAFRFETLDYFFDIARRVPISEVAPW
;
A
#
# COMPACT_ATOMS: atom_id res chain seq x y z
N MET A 1 1.16 14.33 -28.82
CA MET A 1 0.76 13.80 -30.14
C MET A 1 -0.65 13.28 -29.98
N SER A 2 -1.63 13.84 -30.72
CA SER A 2 -3.03 13.39 -30.68
C SER A 2 -3.13 11.95 -31.18
N THR A 3 -4.12 11.20 -30.68
CA THR A 3 -4.54 9.88 -31.18
C THR A 3 -4.82 9.89 -32.68
N ASP A 4 -5.21 11.03 -33.25
CA ASP A 4 -5.51 11.14 -34.69
C ASP A 4 -4.25 11.03 -35.55
N HIS A 5 -3.13 11.65 -35.13
CA HIS A 5 -1.84 11.48 -35.82
C HIS A 5 -1.32 10.04 -35.73
N GLN A 6 -1.74 9.27 -34.72
CA GLN A 6 -1.39 7.85 -34.60
C GLN A 6 -2.23 6.96 -35.54
N LYS A 7 -3.51 7.28 -35.77
CA LYS A 7 -4.37 6.54 -36.72
C LYS A 7 -3.87 6.63 -38.17
N TYR A 8 -3.59 7.85 -38.64
CA TYR A 8 -3.01 8.03 -39.98
C TYR A 8 -1.64 7.36 -40.12
N SER A 9 -0.87 7.28 -39.03
CA SER A 9 0.42 6.58 -39.05
C SER A 9 0.27 5.07 -39.23
N THR A 10 -0.76 4.42 -38.64
CA THR A 10 -0.97 2.98 -38.80
C THR A 10 -1.51 2.61 -40.18
N GLU A 11 -2.45 3.41 -40.71
CA GLU A 11 -2.98 3.21 -42.06
C GLU A 11 -1.89 3.32 -43.13
N ASN A 12 -1.04 4.36 -43.05
CA ASN A 12 0.09 4.52 -43.97
C ASN A 12 1.07 3.33 -43.91
N GLN A 13 1.26 2.72 -42.74
CA GLN A 13 2.10 1.52 -42.60
C GLN A 13 1.45 0.30 -43.25
N SER A 14 0.15 0.10 -43.03
CA SER A 14 -0.61 -0.98 -43.65
C SER A 14 -0.62 -0.86 -45.17
N ASP A 15 -0.76 0.35 -45.71
CA ASP A 15 -0.73 0.59 -47.16
C ASP A 15 0.67 0.33 -47.75
N ALA A 16 1.74 0.73 -47.05
CA ALA A 16 3.10 0.40 -47.48
C ALA A 16 3.36 -1.12 -47.47
N ILE A 17 2.88 -1.83 -46.44
CA ILE A 17 2.97 -3.30 -46.38
C ILE A 17 2.17 -3.94 -47.52
N ARG A 18 0.95 -3.47 -47.80
CA ARG A 18 0.11 -3.98 -48.89
C ARG A 18 0.74 -3.77 -50.26
N LYS A 19 1.35 -2.60 -50.47
CA LYS A 19 2.10 -2.30 -51.70
C LYS A 19 3.27 -3.28 -51.87
N TYR A 20 4.07 -3.45 -50.83
CA TYR A 20 5.20 -4.38 -50.82
C TYR A 20 4.76 -5.83 -51.08
N ALA A 21 3.66 -6.27 -50.46
CA ALA A 21 3.08 -7.60 -50.67
C ALA A 21 2.66 -7.80 -52.14
N THR A 22 1.94 -6.83 -52.71
CA THR A 22 1.49 -6.88 -54.12
C THR A 22 2.67 -6.95 -55.09
N GLU A 23 3.71 -6.14 -54.88
CA GLU A 23 4.89 -6.09 -55.75
C GLU A 23 5.70 -7.40 -55.75
N ARG A 24 5.69 -8.15 -54.64
CA ARG A 24 6.40 -9.43 -54.49
C ARG A 24 5.51 -10.66 -54.61
N GLY A 25 4.22 -10.49 -54.90
CA GLY A 25 3.27 -11.59 -55.07
C GLY A 25 2.88 -12.31 -53.79
N PHE A 26 2.96 -11.65 -52.63
CA PHE A 26 2.50 -12.19 -51.35
C PHE A 26 0.99 -12.01 -51.17
N GLU A 27 0.32 -13.04 -50.64
CA GLU A 27 -1.06 -12.97 -50.17
C GLU A 27 -1.12 -12.61 -48.69
N LEU A 28 -1.89 -11.57 -48.34
CA LEU A 28 -2.04 -11.14 -46.95
C LEU A 28 -3.16 -11.91 -46.26
N VAL A 29 -2.81 -12.90 -45.45
CA VAL A 29 -3.78 -13.77 -44.74
C VAL A 29 -4.22 -13.22 -43.38
N ARG A 30 -3.38 -12.38 -42.73
CA ARG A 30 -3.62 -11.87 -41.37
C ARG A 30 -2.93 -10.53 -41.12
N SER A 31 -3.47 -9.73 -40.21
CA SER A 31 -2.85 -8.46 -39.79
C SER A 31 -2.85 -8.34 -38.27
N TYR A 32 -1.67 -8.03 -37.70
CA TYR A 32 -1.49 -7.78 -36.27
C TYR A 32 -1.17 -6.29 -36.07
N ALA A 33 -2.06 -5.55 -35.40
CA ALA A 33 -1.93 -4.10 -35.25
C ALA A 33 -2.12 -3.64 -33.80
N ASP A 34 -1.14 -2.91 -33.27
CA ASP A 34 -1.19 -2.28 -31.94
C ASP A 34 -1.34 -0.75 -32.07
N ALA A 35 -2.58 -0.24 -32.03
CA ALA A 35 -2.81 1.21 -32.13
C ALA A 35 -2.51 1.94 -30.80
N GLY A 36 -1.66 2.97 -30.87
CA GLY A 36 -1.40 3.88 -29.75
C GLY A 36 -0.68 3.27 -28.53
N LYS A 37 -0.06 2.10 -28.68
CA LYS A 37 0.66 1.42 -27.60
C LYS A 37 2.12 1.87 -27.50
N SER A 38 2.69 1.75 -26.30
CA SER A 38 4.10 2.08 -26.06
C SER A 38 4.99 0.96 -26.61
N GLY A 39 6.04 1.32 -27.35
CA GLY A 39 7.05 0.35 -27.81
C GLY A 39 8.16 0.07 -26.80
N LEU A 40 8.09 0.60 -25.56
CA LEU A 40 9.17 0.46 -24.57
C LEU A 40 9.17 -0.89 -23.83
N ARG A 41 8.05 -1.61 -23.90
CA ARG A 41 7.81 -2.91 -23.27
C ARG A 41 6.83 -3.71 -24.11
N ILE A 42 6.83 -5.03 -23.93
CA ILE A 42 5.91 -5.93 -24.62
C ILE A 42 4.51 -5.88 -24.00
N GLU A 43 4.40 -5.56 -22.71
CA GLU A 43 3.11 -5.50 -22.02
C GLU A 43 2.17 -4.47 -22.65
N GLY A 44 0.96 -4.93 -23.00
CA GLY A 44 -0.08 -4.12 -23.64
C GLY A 44 0.03 -4.03 -25.17
N ARG A 45 0.99 -4.74 -25.77
CA ARG A 45 1.08 -4.99 -27.23
C ARG A 45 0.45 -6.34 -27.58
N GLU A 46 -0.85 -6.43 -27.39
CA GLU A 46 -1.63 -7.67 -27.51
C GLU A 46 -1.50 -8.29 -28.91
N ALA A 47 -1.44 -7.49 -29.97
CA ALA A 47 -1.32 -8.03 -31.32
C ALA A 47 0.08 -8.61 -31.59
N LEU A 48 1.14 -7.95 -31.10
CA LEU A 48 2.49 -8.52 -31.18
C LEU A 48 2.62 -9.77 -30.31
N GLN A 49 2.03 -9.78 -29.12
CA GLN A 49 2.00 -10.96 -28.26
C GLN A 49 1.28 -12.13 -28.95
N GLN A 50 0.13 -11.87 -29.58
CA GLN A 50 -0.60 -12.88 -30.34
C GLN A 50 0.21 -13.41 -31.53
N LEU A 51 0.90 -12.55 -32.28
CA LEU A 51 1.80 -12.99 -33.36
C LEU A 51 2.86 -13.97 -32.84
N ILE A 52 3.52 -13.63 -31.73
CA ILE A 52 4.54 -14.49 -31.13
C ILE A 52 3.92 -15.80 -30.63
N GLN A 53 2.74 -15.75 -30.03
CA GLN A 53 2.02 -16.93 -29.55
C GLN A 53 1.64 -17.87 -30.71
N ASP A 54 1.05 -17.34 -31.79
CA ASP A 54 0.66 -18.13 -32.96
C ASP A 54 1.87 -18.86 -33.58
N VAL A 55 3.02 -18.19 -33.60
CA VAL A 55 4.29 -18.76 -34.08
C VAL A 55 4.81 -19.84 -33.12
N GLN A 56 4.75 -19.61 -31.81
CA GLN A 56 5.25 -20.55 -30.80
C GLN A 56 4.38 -21.81 -30.67
N ASP A 57 3.07 -21.66 -30.80
CA ASP A 57 2.11 -22.77 -30.73
C ASP A 57 2.03 -23.57 -32.04
N GLY A 58 2.71 -23.10 -33.10
CA GLY A 58 2.67 -23.72 -34.43
C GLY A 58 1.34 -23.56 -35.14
N THR A 59 0.50 -22.60 -34.71
CA THR A 59 -0.82 -22.30 -35.31
C THR A 59 -0.75 -21.24 -36.40
N ALA A 60 0.43 -20.65 -36.61
CA ALA A 60 0.72 -19.69 -37.68
C ALA A 60 0.64 -20.34 -39.08
N ASP A 61 -0.41 -19.99 -39.81
CA ASP A 61 -0.77 -20.42 -41.18
C ASP A 61 -0.06 -19.63 -42.30
N PHE A 62 0.89 -18.76 -41.95
CA PHE A 62 1.69 -17.95 -42.88
C PHE A 62 3.16 -18.33 -42.85
N GLU A 63 3.89 -18.12 -43.95
CA GLU A 63 5.34 -18.39 -44.05
C GLU A 63 6.19 -17.12 -43.82
N VAL A 64 5.65 -15.96 -44.20
CA VAL A 64 6.35 -14.67 -44.20
C VAL A 64 5.62 -13.67 -43.31
N ILE A 65 6.39 -12.95 -42.48
CA ILE A 65 5.93 -11.87 -41.62
C ILE A 65 6.43 -10.56 -42.21
N LEU A 66 5.52 -9.74 -42.71
CA LEU A 66 5.82 -8.41 -43.23
C LEU A 66 5.74 -7.38 -42.11
N VAL A 67 6.84 -6.67 -41.88
CA VAL A 67 6.98 -5.64 -40.85
C VAL A 67 7.33 -4.32 -41.52
N TYR A 68 6.68 -3.23 -41.14
CA TYR A 68 6.97 -1.93 -41.77
C TYR A 68 8.44 -1.50 -41.60
N ASP A 69 8.96 -1.44 -40.37
CA ASP A 69 10.35 -1.08 -40.06
C ASP A 69 10.88 -1.84 -38.83
N VAL A 70 12.20 -1.81 -38.59
CA VAL A 70 12.86 -2.52 -37.47
C VAL A 70 12.31 -2.11 -36.10
N SER A 71 11.84 -0.87 -35.94
CA SER A 71 11.33 -0.36 -34.66
C SER A 71 9.97 -0.92 -34.26
N ARG A 72 9.27 -1.63 -35.17
CA ARG A 72 7.98 -2.28 -34.88
C ARG A 72 8.10 -3.50 -33.97
N TRP A 73 9.24 -4.16 -33.93
CA TRP A 73 9.52 -5.18 -32.91
C TRP A 73 9.51 -4.58 -31.50
N GLY A 74 10.08 -3.39 -31.37
CA GLY A 74 10.01 -2.58 -30.18
C GLY A 74 11.17 -1.59 -30.09
N ARG A 75 10.98 -0.63 -29.18
CA ARG A 75 11.95 0.39 -28.76
C ARG A 75 12.34 0.10 -27.31
N PHE A 76 12.63 -1.16 -27.03
CA PHE A 76 12.96 -1.62 -25.69
C PHE A 76 14.22 -0.92 -25.17
N GLN A 77 14.36 -0.87 -23.85
CA GLN A 77 15.59 -0.35 -23.25
C GLN A 77 16.78 -1.28 -23.54
N ASP A 78 16.51 -2.57 -23.67
CA ASP A 78 17.47 -3.57 -24.14
C ASP A 78 17.17 -3.88 -25.62
N ALA A 79 18.11 -3.56 -26.51
CA ALA A 79 17.95 -3.78 -27.95
C ALA A 79 17.87 -5.28 -28.30
N ASP A 80 18.38 -6.15 -27.43
CA ASP A 80 18.37 -7.60 -27.63
C ASP A 80 16.96 -8.18 -27.46
N GLU A 81 16.06 -7.48 -26.77
CA GLU A 81 14.66 -7.91 -26.65
C GLU A 81 13.95 -7.89 -28.03
N SER A 82 14.20 -6.85 -28.84
CA SER A 82 13.71 -6.82 -30.24
C SER A 82 14.32 -7.94 -31.07
N ALA A 83 15.58 -8.29 -30.81
CA ALA A 83 16.27 -9.38 -31.49
C ALA A 83 15.67 -10.74 -31.14
N TYR A 84 15.32 -10.93 -29.88
CA TYR A 84 14.73 -12.14 -29.34
C TYR A 84 13.38 -12.46 -30.01
N TYR A 85 12.47 -11.48 -30.12
CA TYR A 85 11.18 -11.71 -30.76
C TYR A 85 11.29 -12.06 -32.25
N GLU A 86 12.19 -11.38 -33.00
CA GLU A 86 12.48 -11.77 -34.38
C GLU A 86 13.09 -13.19 -34.44
N TYR A 87 13.96 -13.53 -33.47
CA TYR A 87 14.59 -14.84 -33.39
C TYR A 87 13.58 -15.98 -33.17
N ILE A 88 12.54 -15.79 -32.36
CA ILE A 88 11.46 -16.77 -32.19
C ILE A 88 10.83 -17.12 -33.55
N CYS A 89 10.50 -16.11 -34.34
CA CYS A 89 9.89 -16.28 -35.66
C CYS A 89 10.79 -17.07 -36.61
N ARG A 90 12.07 -16.69 -36.68
CA ARG A 90 13.06 -17.39 -37.51
C ARG A 90 13.27 -18.84 -37.08
N ARG A 91 13.27 -19.12 -35.77
CA ARG A 91 13.42 -20.48 -35.23
C ARG A 91 12.24 -21.37 -35.60
N ALA A 92 11.05 -20.79 -35.75
CA ALA A 92 9.85 -21.48 -36.26
C ALA A 92 9.77 -21.49 -37.80
N ASN A 93 10.89 -21.21 -38.48
CA ASN A 93 11.01 -21.17 -39.94
C ASN A 93 10.07 -20.15 -40.61
N LYS A 94 9.73 -19.06 -39.91
CA LYS A 94 8.99 -17.92 -40.47
C LYS A 94 9.97 -16.84 -40.93
N GLN A 95 9.89 -16.43 -42.20
CA GLN A 95 10.71 -15.37 -42.76
C GLN A 95 10.18 -14.01 -42.30
N VAL A 96 11.07 -13.07 -41.98
CA VAL A 96 10.69 -11.70 -41.58
C VAL A 96 11.20 -10.75 -42.64
N GLU A 97 10.34 -9.93 -43.24
CA GLU A 97 10.74 -8.91 -44.22
C GLU A 97 10.37 -7.51 -43.74
N TYR A 98 11.25 -6.55 -44.02
CA TYR A 98 11.08 -5.15 -43.63
C TYR A 98 10.70 -4.29 -44.83
N CYS A 99 9.46 -3.82 -44.89
CA CYS A 99 8.92 -3.16 -46.09
C CYS A 99 9.49 -1.77 -46.35
N ALA A 100 9.94 -1.05 -45.32
CA ALA A 100 10.48 0.31 -45.42
C ALA A 100 12.01 0.40 -45.28
N GLU A 101 12.71 -0.74 -45.22
CA GLU A 101 14.17 -0.77 -45.12
C GLU A 101 14.82 -1.05 -46.47
N GLN A 102 16.01 -0.47 -46.72
CA GLN A 102 16.73 -0.58 -47.99
C GLN A 102 17.65 -1.81 -48.07
N PHE A 103 17.48 -2.79 -47.18
CA PHE A 103 18.27 -4.01 -47.14
C PHE A 103 17.35 -5.23 -47.08
N GLU A 104 17.78 -6.32 -47.69
CA GLU A 104 17.06 -7.59 -47.60
C GLU A 104 17.42 -8.30 -46.29
N ASN A 105 16.43 -8.90 -45.63
CA ASN A 105 16.66 -9.65 -44.40
C ASN A 105 17.11 -11.10 -44.70
N ASP A 106 18.19 -11.21 -45.48
CA ASP A 106 18.74 -12.45 -46.04
C ASP A 106 19.67 -13.22 -45.07
N GLY A 107 19.88 -12.67 -43.87
CA GLY A 107 20.83 -13.22 -42.89
C GLY A 107 22.29 -12.89 -43.19
N SER A 108 22.57 -12.04 -44.19
CA SER A 108 23.94 -11.58 -44.47
C SER A 108 24.55 -10.86 -43.27
N PRO A 109 25.89 -10.88 -43.13
CA PRO A 109 26.58 -10.10 -42.10
C PRO A 109 26.20 -8.62 -42.15
N ILE A 110 26.02 -8.07 -43.35
CA ILE A 110 25.62 -6.67 -43.57
C ILE A 110 24.21 -6.42 -43.01
N ALA A 111 23.23 -7.24 -43.38
CA ALA A 111 21.85 -7.11 -42.86
C ALA A 111 21.81 -7.24 -41.33
N THR A 112 22.61 -8.14 -40.76
CA THR A 112 22.71 -8.33 -39.31
C THR A 112 23.26 -7.09 -38.59
N ILE A 113 24.33 -6.49 -39.11
CA ILE A 113 24.91 -5.25 -38.57
C ILE A 113 23.91 -4.10 -38.67
N VAL A 114 23.29 -3.91 -39.83
CA VAL A 114 22.32 -2.82 -40.06
C VAL A 114 21.12 -2.94 -39.12
N LYS A 115 20.58 -4.16 -38.92
CA LYS A 115 19.51 -4.42 -37.94
C LYS A 115 19.94 -4.06 -36.52
N GLY A 116 21.14 -4.48 -36.11
CA GLY A 116 21.69 -4.16 -34.79
C GLY A 116 21.76 -2.65 -34.55
N VAL A 117 22.33 -1.91 -35.50
CA VAL A 117 22.41 -0.45 -35.44
C VAL A 117 21.02 0.19 -35.39
N LYS A 118 20.08 -0.23 -36.24
CA LYS A 118 18.71 0.31 -36.27
C LYS A 118 17.95 0.08 -34.95
N ARG A 119 18.08 -1.11 -34.34
CA ARG A 119 17.48 -1.41 -33.02
C ARG A 119 18.05 -0.52 -31.93
N ALA A 120 19.38 -0.39 -31.88
CA ALA A 120 20.06 0.49 -30.93
C ALA A 120 19.62 1.95 -31.11
N MET A 121 19.60 2.45 -32.35
CA MET A 121 19.14 3.81 -32.67
C MET A 121 17.69 4.06 -32.25
N ALA A 122 16.79 3.08 -32.41
CA ALA A 122 15.39 3.23 -32.02
C ALA A 122 15.22 3.38 -30.49
N GLY A 123 16.04 2.66 -29.72
CA GLY A 123 16.16 2.82 -28.26
C GLY A 123 16.76 4.16 -27.87
N GLU A 124 17.89 4.55 -28.49
CA GLU A 124 18.58 5.82 -28.23
C GLU A 124 17.72 7.04 -28.58
N TYR A 125 17.00 7.02 -29.70
CA TYR A 125 16.06 8.07 -30.06
C TYR A 125 15.02 8.30 -28.95
N SER A 126 14.53 7.23 -28.34
CA SER A 126 13.58 7.33 -27.22
C SER A 126 14.21 7.97 -25.98
N ARG A 127 15.49 7.68 -25.70
CA ARG A 127 16.27 8.29 -24.60
C ARG A 127 16.51 9.77 -24.84
N GLU A 128 17.00 10.12 -26.03
CA GLU A 128 17.29 11.49 -26.42
C GLU A 128 16.01 12.35 -26.41
N LEU A 129 14.92 11.84 -26.99
CA LEU A 129 13.63 12.51 -26.97
C LEU A 129 13.12 12.72 -25.53
N SER A 130 13.24 11.70 -24.67
CA SER A 130 12.88 11.82 -23.25
C SER A 130 13.69 12.93 -22.55
N ASN A 131 14.98 13.06 -22.86
CA ASN A 131 15.83 14.12 -22.31
C ASN A 131 15.42 15.51 -22.84
N LYS A 132 15.17 15.65 -24.14
CA LYS A 132 14.70 16.92 -24.74
C LYS A 132 13.36 17.36 -24.18
N VAL A 133 12.40 16.44 -24.05
CA VAL A 133 11.09 16.71 -23.42
C VAL A 133 11.26 17.15 -21.97
N PHE A 134 12.13 16.46 -21.22
CA PHE A 134 12.41 16.83 -19.83
C PHE A 134 13.00 18.24 -19.73
N ILE A 135 14.01 18.57 -20.53
CA ILE A 135 14.61 19.92 -20.56
C ILE A 135 13.56 20.98 -20.93
N GLY A 136 12.73 20.71 -21.93
CA GLY A 136 11.64 21.61 -22.31
C GLY A 136 10.62 21.82 -21.19
N GLN A 137 10.27 20.77 -20.44
CA GLN A 137 9.40 20.87 -19.26
C GLN A 137 10.05 21.70 -18.15
N CYS A 138 11.33 21.48 -17.85
CA CYS A 138 12.08 22.28 -16.88
C CYS A 138 12.05 23.76 -17.27
N ARG A 139 12.33 24.07 -18.54
CA ARG A 139 12.28 25.44 -19.06
C ARG A 139 10.91 26.09 -18.88
N LEU A 140 9.83 25.35 -19.12
CA LEU A 140 8.47 25.88 -18.92
C LEU A 140 8.16 26.15 -17.45
N ILE A 141 8.66 25.32 -16.53
CA ILE A 141 8.54 25.56 -15.08
C ILE A 141 9.29 26.82 -14.66
N GLU A 142 10.52 27.00 -15.15
CA GLU A 142 11.33 28.20 -14.90
C GLU A 142 10.60 29.47 -15.35
N LEU A 143 9.95 29.42 -16.53
CA LEU A 143 9.12 30.49 -17.07
C LEU A 143 7.78 30.70 -16.31
N GLY A 144 7.52 29.94 -15.25
CA GLY A 144 6.33 30.09 -14.41
C GLY A 144 5.12 29.25 -14.84
N TYR A 145 5.24 28.48 -15.92
CA TYR A 145 4.15 27.61 -16.39
C TYR A 145 4.14 26.27 -15.68
N ARG A 146 2.96 25.71 -15.48
CA ARG A 146 2.74 24.43 -14.81
C ARG A 146 2.87 23.25 -15.76
N GLN A 147 3.68 22.26 -15.38
CA GLN A 147 3.80 20.97 -16.06
C GLN A 147 3.00 19.88 -15.34
N GLY A 148 1.67 19.93 -15.51
CA GLY A 148 0.74 18.90 -15.03
C GLY A 148 0.48 18.90 -13.52
N GLY A 149 -0.13 17.81 -13.04
CA GLY A 149 -0.56 17.64 -11.65
C GLY A 149 -1.82 18.43 -11.27
N PRO A 150 -2.51 18.04 -10.19
CA PRO A 150 -3.71 18.73 -9.72
C PRO A 150 -3.39 20.14 -9.20
N ALA A 151 -4.37 21.05 -9.26
CA ALA A 151 -4.26 22.38 -8.63
C ALA A 151 -4.16 22.24 -7.11
N GLY A 152 -5.06 21.43 -6.55
CA GLY A 152 -5.33 21.23 -5.12
C GLY A 152 -6.23 22.31 -4.53
N PHE A 153 -6.74 22.04 -3.33
CA PHE A 153 -7.70 22.87 -2.64
C PHE A 153 -7.34 24.37 -2.59
N GLY A 154 -8.29 25.24 -2.93
CA GLY A 154 -8.08 26.70 -2.98
C GLY A 154 -7.38 27.22 -4.22
N LEU A 155 -6.92 26.36 -5.14
CA LEU A 155 -6.25 26.75 -6.38
C LEU A 155 -7.00 26.21 -7.59
N ARG A 156 -6.85 26.86 -8.75
CA ARG A 156 -7.37 26.45 -10.05
C ARG A 156 -6.28 26.40 -11.11
N ARG A 157 -6.44 25.48 -12.06
CA ARG A 157 -5.60 25.41 -13.26
C ARG A 157 -6.23 26.32 -14.30
N VAL A 158 -5.47 27.29 -14.80
CA VAL A 158 -5.96 28.25 -15.79
C VAL A 158 -5.15 28.08 -17.07
N LEU A 159 -5.85 27.98 -18.19
CA LEU A 159 -5.29 27.89 -19.53
C LEU A 159 -5.03 29.31 -20.05
N LEU A 160 -3.82 29.53 -20.53
CA LEU A 160 -3.40 30.75 -21.22
C LEU A 160 -3.17 30.46 -22.71
N ASP A 161 -3.45 31.44 -23.55
CA ASP A 161 -3.11 31.40 -24.97
C ASP A 161 -1.61 31.72 -25.23
N GLU A 162 -1.24 31.84 -26.50
CA GLU A 162 0.11 32.20 -26.95
C GLU A 162 0.56 33.61 -26.52
N ARG A 163 -0.39 34.51 -26.28
CA ARG A 163 -0.14 35.91 -25.89
C ARG A 163 -0.09 36.07 -24.37
N GLY A 164 -0.47 35.02 -23.62
CA GLY A 164 -0.52 35.02 -22.16
C GLY A 164 -1.90 35.36 -21.59
N GLU A 165 -2.92 35.51 -22.45
CA GLU A 165 -4.27 35.86 -22.04
C GLU A 165 -5.04 34.64 -21.52
N VAL A 166 -5.90 34.86 -20.53
CA VAL A 166 -6.70 33.81 -19.91
C VAL A 166 -7.77 33.31 -20.87
N LYS A 167 -7.73 32.03 -21.21
CA LYS A 167 -8.76 31.37 -22.04
C LYS A 167 -9.89 30.78 -21.22
N ALA A 168 -9.54 29.91 -20.26
CA ALA A 168 -10.50 29.14 -19.49
C ALA A 168 -9.86 28.50 -18.25
N GLU A 169 -10.69 28.16 -17.27
CA GLU A 169 -10.33 27.24 -16.20
C GLU A 169 -10.33 25.79 -16.72
N LEU A 170 -9.31 25.01 -16.38
CA LEU A 170 -9.24 23.57 -16.65
C LEU A 170 -9.71 22.77 -15.45
N LYS A 171 -10.83 22.06 -15.63
CA LYS A 171 -11.34 21.11 -14.64
C LYS A 171 -10.43 19.89 -14.51
N ARG A 172 -10.73 19.06 -13.52
CA ARG A 172 -10.00 17.80 -13.31
C ARG A 172 -10.17 16.89 -14.51
N GLY A 173 -9.05 16.37 -15.03
CA GLY A 173 -9.03 15.52 -16.23
C GLY A 173 -8.95 16.30 -17.54
N GLU A 174 -9.14 17.62 -17.52
CA GLU A 174 -8.98 18.45 -18.72
C GLU A 174 -7.52 18.80 -18.96
N HIS A 175 -7.16 18.84 -20.25
CA HIS A 175 -5.82 19.08 -20.75
C HIS A 175 -5.87 20.18 -21.81
N LYS A 176 -4.75 20.88 -22.01
CA LYS A 176 -4.63 21.82 -23.11
C LYS A 176 -4.72 21.09 -24.46
N SER A 177 -5.46 21.68 -25.40
CA SER A 177 -5.61 21.12 -26.75
C SER A 177 -4.46 21.52 -27.67
N LEU A 178 -3.95 22.76 -27.52
CA LEU A 178 -2.85 23.27 -28.33
C LEU A 178 -1.52 23.14 -27.60
N GLN A 179 -0.45 22.82 -28.33
CA GLN A 179 0.89 22.74 -27.74
C GLN A 179 1.38 24.11 -27.26
N THR A 180 0.97 25.16 -27.94
CA THR A 180 1.35 26.56 -27.69
C THR A 180 0.65 27.18 -26.50
N ASP A 181 -0.52 26.67 -26.12
CA ASP A 181 -1.19 27.06 -24.87
C ASP A 181 -0.32 26.73 -23.64
N ARG A 182 -0.51 27.50 -22.58
CA ARG A 182 0.19 27.36 -21.29
C ARG A 182 -0.80 27.17 -20.16
N VAL A 183 -0.34 26.64 -19.04
CA VAL A 183 -1.18 26.44 -17.85
C VAL A 183 -0.49 27.10 -16.67
N ILE A 184 -1.24 27.85 -15.87
CA ILE A 184 -0.76 28.41 -14.59
C ILE A 184 -1.68 27.96 -13.45
N LEU A 185 -1.29 28.29 -12.22
CA LEU A 185 -2.21 28.22 -11.07
C LEU A 185 -2.71 29.62 -10.73
N MET A 186 -3.95 29.71 -10.29
CA MET A 186 -4.51 30.92 -9.72
C MET A 186 -5.32 30.57 -8.47
N PRO A 187 -5.54 31.51 -7.52
CA PRO A 187 -6.51 31.33 -6.45
C PRO A 187 -7.88 30.93 -7.01
N GLY A 188 -8.51 29.96 -6.36
CA GLY A 188 -9.85 29.51 -6.67
C GLY A 188 -10.92 30.31 -5.94
N PRO A 189 -12.10 29.72 -5.70
CA PRO A 189 -13.20 30.37 -5.00
C PRO A 189 -12.78 30.92 -3.63
N ASP A 190 -13.28 32.09 -3.28
CA ASP A 190 -12.92 32.80 -2.05
C ASP A 190 -13.10 31.95 -0.79
N VAL A 191 -14.14 31.12 -0.73
CA VAL A 191 -14.40 30.22 0.41
C VAL A 191 -13.27 29.22 0.61
N GLU A 192 -12.73 28.63 -0.47
CA GLU A 192 -11.61 27.70 -0.37
C GLU A 192 -10.32 28.43 -0.01
N VAL A 193 -10.08 29.59 -0.62
CA VAL A 193 -8.91 30.45 -0.33
C VAL A 193 -8.90 30.88 1.14
N GLN A 194 -10.04 31.31 1.67
CA GLN A 194 -10.22 31.67 3.07
C GLN A 194 -10.00 30.46 3.98
N THR A 195 -10.46 29.27 3.59
CA THR A 195 -10.24 28.03 4.34
C THR A 195 -8.75 27.68 4.41
N VAL A 196 -8.00 27.82 3.32
CA VAL A 196 -6.53 27.64 3.34
C VAL A 196 -5.87 28.62 4.31
N ARG A 197 -6.23 29.91 4.25
CA ARG A 197 -5.70 30.92 5.18
C ARG A 197 -6.07 30.60 6.64
N TRP A 198 -7.28 30.09 6.86
CA TRP A 198 -7.75 29.64 8.16
C TRP A 198 -6.94 28.45 8.69
N ILE A 199 -6.62 27.46 7.85
CA ILE A 199 -5.72 26.33 8.20
C ILE A 199 -4.37 26.85 8.69
N TYR A 200 -3.74 27.76 7.94
CA TYR A 200 -2.46 28.37 8.34
C TYR A 200 -2.57 29.14 9.65
N SER A 201 -3.65 29.90 9.85
CA SER A 201 -3.89 30.64 11.09
C SER A 201 -4.09 29.70 12.29
N ARG A 202 -4.83 28.59 12.13
CA ARG A 202 -5.02 27.60 13.20
C ARG A 202 -3.72 26.94 13.61
N PHE A 203 -2.90 26.57 12.65
CA PHE A 203 -1.61 25.96 12.91
C PHE A 203 -0.65 26.95 13.61
N LEU A 204 -0.54 28.19 13.11
CA LEU A 204 0.43 29.17 13.61
C LEU A 204 0.02 29.86 14.91
N LYS A 205 -1.23 30.30 15.05
CA LYS A 205 -1.67 31.11 16.20
C LYS A 205 -2.12 30.26 17.38
N HIS A 206 -2.74 29.11 17.11
CA HIS A 206 -3.35 28.27 18.15
C HIS A 206 -2.56 26.98 18.42
N GLY A 207 -1.46 26.74 17.69
CA GLY A 207 -0.60 25.57 17.88
C GLY A 207 -1.23 24.23 17.54
N ARG A 208 -2.46 24.22 16.97
CA ARG A 208 -3.24 23.02 16.69
C ARG A 208 -2.49 22.06 15.77
N SER A 209 -2.62 20.77 16.05
CA SER A 209 -2.08 19.69 15.22
C SER A 209 -2.85 19.56 13.91
N GLU A 210 -2.22 18.98 12.88
CA GLU A 210 -2.88 18.74 11.60
C GLU A 210 -4.11 17.82 11.71
N SER A 211 -4.16 16.95 12.73
CA SER A 211 -5.31 16.07 13.00
C SER A 211 -6.49 16.84 13.59
N GLU A 212 -6.25 17.73 14.56
CA GLU A 212 -7.31 18.57 15.13
C GLU A 212 -7.89 19.51 14.07
N ILE A 213 -7.04 20.10 13.23
CA ILE A 213 -7.49 20.97 12.13
C ILE A 213 -8.37 20.17 11.15
N ALA A 214 -8.01 18.93 10.84
CA ALA A 214 -8.82 18.07 9.98
C ALA A 214 -10.19 17.74 10.62
N ALA A 215 -10.22 17.44 11.91
CA ALA A 215 -11.46 17.20 12.65
C ALA A 215 -12.37 18.43 12.65
N GLU A 216 -11.83 19.62 12.98
CA GLU A 216 -12.59 20.88 12.94
C GLU A 216 -13.19 21.18 11.55
N LEU A 217 -12.45 20.89 10.47
CA LEU A 217 -12.97 21.07 9.10
C LEU A 217 -14.11 20.11 8.78
N ASN A 218 -13.98 18.85 9.20
CA ASN A 218 -15.00 17.83 8.99
C ASN A 218 -16.27 18.11 9.81
N GLU A 219 -16.14 18.57 11.05
CA GLU A 219 -17.26 18.99 11.90
C GLU A 219 -18.04 20.16 11.28
N ARG A 220 -17.34 21.07 10.58
CA ARG A 220 -17.95 22.18 9.83
C ARG A 220 -18.59 21.76 8.51
N GLY A 221 -18.47 20.49 8.11
CA GLY A 221 -18.95 20.00 6.83
C GLY A 221 -18.15 20.48 5.62
N VAL A 222 -16.93 21.00 5.81
CA VAL A 222 -16.09 21.47 4.70
C VAL A 222 -15.42 20.27 4.04
N LEU A 223 -15.68 20.06 2.75
CA LEU A 223 -15.03 19.00 1.97
C LEU A 223 -13.80 19.52 1.22
N THR A 224 -12.92 18.60 0.85
CA THR A 224 -11.75 18.86 -0.01
C THR A 224 -12.15 19.08 -1.47
N ASP A 225 -11.20 19.45 -2.34
CA ASP A 225 -11.39 19.63 -3.80
C ASP A 225 -11.73 18.32 -4.53
N LEU A 226 -11.69 17.20 -3.81
CA LEU A 226 -12.05 15.87 -4.28
C LEU A 226 -13.36 15.36 -3.64
N GLU A 227 -14.11 16.25 -2.98
CA GLU A 227 -15.36 15.92 -2.26
C GLU A 227 -15.16 14.86 -1.16
N ARG A 228 -13.98 14.88 -0.53
CA ARG A 228 -13.62 13.96 0.56
C ARG A 228 -13.45 14.71 1.88
N LEU A 229 -13.66 13.99 2.98
CA LEU A 229 -13.31 14.46 4.32
C LEU A 229 -11.80 14.76 4.42
N TRP A 230 -11.48 15.74 5.25
CA TRP A 230 -10.12 16.12 5.58
C TRP A 230 -9.45 15.06 6.43
N THR A 231 -8.19 14.79 6.12
CA THR A 231 -7.29 13.96 6.91
C THR A 231 -6.10 14.78 7.37
N ARG A 232 -5.40 14.29 8.40
CA ARG A 232 -4.10 14.81 8.83
C ARG A 232 -3.12 14.98 7.65
N ALA A 233 -3.10 14.03 6.72
CA ALA A 233 -2.21 14.05 5.56
C ALA A 233 -2.56 15.15 4.54
N THR A 234 -3.85 15.37 4.28
CA THR A 234 -4.30 16.43 3.36
C THR A 234 -4.05 17.81 3.94
N VAL A 235 -4.28 18.02 5.25
CA VAL A 235 -3.92 19.27 5.95
C VAL A 235 -2.40 19.49 5.89
N HIS A 236 -1.61 18.45 6.17
CA HIS A 236 -0.15 18.52 6.07
C HIS A 236 0.32 18.90 4.66
N GLN A 237 -0.33 18.38 3.61
CA GLN A 237 -0.03 18.76 2.23
C GLN A 237 -0.36 20.24 1.95
N VAL A 238 -1.43 20.79 2.53
CA VAL A 238 -1.73 22.24 2.44
C VAL A 238 -0.61 23.05 3.07
N LEU A 239 -0.18 22.66 4.27
CA LEU A 239 0.83 23.39 5.06
C LEU A 239 2.26 23.31 4.48
N THR A 240 2.57 22.27 3.68
CA THR A 240 3.94 21.99 3.20
C THR A 240 4.19 22.21 1.72
N ASN A 241 3.16 22.44 0.91
CA ASN A 241 3.34 22.60 -0.51
C ASN A 241 3.58 24.06 -0.90
N GLU A 242 4.72 24.36 -1.52
CA GLU A 242 5.11 25.73 -1.91
C GLU A 242 4.17 26.38 -2.94
N LYS A 243 3.28 25.62 -3.58
CA LYS A 243 2.27 26.22 -4.46
C LYS A 243 1.36 27.23 -3.75
N TYR A 244 1.17 27.11 -2.43
CA TYR A 244 0.33 28.05 -1.67
C TYR A 244 0.98 29.42 -1.48
N ILE A 245 2.29 29.52 -1.71
CA ILE A 245 3.07 30.77 -1.71
C ILE A 245 3.41 31.25 -3.12
N GLY A 246 2.81 30.68 -4.17
CA GLY A 246 3.01 31.11 -5.55
C GLY A 246 4.20 30.45 -6.26
N ASN A 247 4.81 29.41 -5.67
CA ASN A 247 5.96 28.74 -6.29
C ASN A 247 5.53 27.55 -7.15
N ASN A 248 6.22 27.34 -8.26
CA ASN A 248 6.22 26.07 -8.97
C ASN A 248 7.43 25.23 -8.53
N VAL A 249 7.17 23.97 -8.19
CA VAL A 249 8.22 22.98 -7.89
C VAL A 249 7.98 21.74 -8.76
N TYR A 250 8.98 21.38 -9.55
CA TYR A 250 8.94 20.25 -10.47
C TYR A 250 10.06 19.24 -10.19
N ASN A 251 9.97 18.08 -10.83
CA ASN A 251 10.96 17.02 -10.74
C ASN A 251 11.19 16.47 -9.31
N ARG A 252 10.17 16.48 -8.44
CA ARG A 252 10.24 15.82 -7.10
C ARG A 252 10.31 14.29 -7.20
N ARG A 253 9.72 13.73 -8.26
CA ARG A 253 9.76 12.31 -8.61
C ARG A 253 9.93 12.18 -10.12
N SER A 254 10.66 11.15 -10.54
CA SER A 254 10.85 10.84 -11.96
C SER A 254 10.42 9.40 -12.27
N PHE A 255 9.90 9.19 -13.48
CA PHE A 255 9.50 7.88 -14.01
C PHE A 255 9.71 7.90 -15.52
N LYS A 256 10.97 7.89 -15.94
CA LYS A 256 11.37 8.00 -17.35
C LYS A 256 11.36 6.62 -18.00
N LEU A 257 10.90 6.54 -19.24
CA LEU A 257 10.96 5.35 -20.09
C LEU A 257 10.45 4.05 -19.44
N LYS A 258 9.39 4.15 -18.62
CA LYS A 258 8.82 3.01 -17.85
C LYS A 258 9.86 2.28 -16.97
N GLN A 259 10.96 2.94 -16.60
CA GLN A 259 11.93 2.41 -15.65
C GLN A 259 11.44 2.61 -14.21
N LYS A 260 12.26 2.30 -13.20
CA LYS A 260 11.88 2.46 -11.79
C LYS A 260 11.51 3.92 -11.47
N ARG A 261 10.45 4.11 -10.68
CA ARG A 261 10.09 5.43 -10.15
C ARG A 261 11.09 5.84 -9.07
N VAL A 262 11.68 7.02 -9.22
CA VAL A 262 12.70 7.54 -8.30
C VAL A 262 12.16 8.79 -7.60
N ALA A 263 12.37 8.88 -6.29
CA ALA A 263 12.18 10.12 -5.53
C ALA A 263 13.48 10.93 -5.63
N ASN A 264 13.39 12.14 -6.18
CA ASN A 264 14.56 12.96 -6.46
C ASN A 264 14.89 13.85 -5.25
N GLY A 265 16.19 14.02 -4.98
CA GLY A 265 16.68 14.94 -3.96
C GLY A 265 16.35 16.41 -4.27
N PRO A 266 16.34 17.30 -3.26
CA PRO A 266 16.04 18.72 -3.45
C PRO A 266 16.97 19.45 -4.42
N ASP A 267 18.20 18.97 -4.58
CA ASP A 267 19.21 19.44 -5.53
C ASP A 267 18.77 19.29 -7.00
N MET A 268 17.93 18.31 -7.29
CA MET A 268 17.37 18.08 -8.62
C MET A 268 16.01 18.76 -8.84
N TRP A 269 15.48 19.45 -7.82
CA TRP A 269 14.17 20.09 -7.95
C TRP A 269 14.30 21.38 -8.75
N ILE A 270 13.46 21.51 -9.77
CA ILE A 270 13.35 22.77 -10.51
C ILE A 270 12.31 23.61 -9.80
N ARG A 271 12.73 24.75 -9.26
CA ARG A 271 11.87 25.69 -8.54
C ARG A 271 11.81 27.01 -9.31
N SER A 272 10.61 27.57 -9.42
CA SER A 272 10.41 28.96 -9.84
C SER A 272 9.50 29.64 -8.82
N GLU A 273 9.97 30.75 -8.26
CA GLU A 273 9.40 31.39 -7.07
C GLU A 273 8.46 32.54 -7.44
N GLY A 274 7.32 32.65 -6.75
CA GLY A 274 6.38 33.78 -6.91
C GLY A 274 5.78 33.94 -8.32
N VAL A 275 5.73 32.86 -9.11
CA VAL A 275 5.29 32.89 -10.51
C VAL A 275 3.78 32.93 -10.72
N PHE A 276 3.00 32.81 -9.65
CA PHE A 276 1.57 33.08 -9.66
C PHE A 276 1.08 33.62 -8.32
N GLN A 277 -0.13 34.15 -8.30
CA GLN A 277 -0.72 34.76 -7.11
C GLN A 277 -0.80 33.77 -5.94
N ALA A 278 -0.11 34.10 -4.86
CA ALA A 278 -0.07 33.32 -3.64
C ALA A 278 -1.39 33.43 -2.85
N ILE A 279 -1.78 32.34 -2.18
CA ILE A 279 -2.89 32.34 -1.20
C ILE A 279 -2.38 32.78 0.18
N VAL A 280 -1.15 32.39 0.50
CA VAL A 280 -0.50 32.57 1.78
C VAL A 280 0.80 33.34 1.59
N GLU A 281 1.11 34.25 2.50
CA GLU A 281 2.39 34.97 2.49
C GLU A 281 3.58 34.02 2.73
N PRO A 282 4.70 34.17 2.00
CA PRO A 282 5.90 33.34 2.18
C PRO A 282 6.40 33.25 3.62
N LYS A 283 6.32 34.36 4.38
CA LYS A 283 6.64 34.43 5.81
C LYS A 283 5.85 33.42 6.65
N HIS A 284 4.54 33.28 6.42
CA HIS A 284 3.72 32.32 7.18
C HIS A 284 4.11 30.88 6.84
N PHE A 285 4.37 30.60 5.57
CA PHE A 285 4.85 29.29 5.12
C PHE A 285 6.18 28.91 5.75
N GLN A 286 7.17 29.81 5.75
CA GLN A 286 8.47 29.56 6.37
C GLN A 286 8.36 29.27 7.87
N LYS A 287 7.51 30.00 8.60
CA LYS A 287 7.22 29.72 10.02
C LYS A 287 6.62 28.33 10.21
N VAL A 288 5.66 27.94 9.37
CA VAL A 288 5.07 26.59 9.40
C VAL A 288 6.14 25.54 9.14
N GLN A 289 6.99 25.71 8.12
CA GLN A 289 8.08 24.79 7.82
C GLN A 289 9.06 24.65 8.99
N ALA A 290 9.42 25.77 9.65
CA ALA A 290 10.29 25.75 10.82
C ALA A 290 9.68 24.95 11.98
N ILE A 291 8.38 25.15 12.26
CA ILE A 291 7.66 24.38 13.30
C ILE A 291 7.63 22.89 12.96
N ILE A 292 7.29 22.55 11.70
CA ILE A 292 7.24 21.15 11.25
C ILE A 292 8.63 20.51 11.31
N ALA A 293 9.69 21.23 10.91
CA ALA A 293 11.07 20.74 10.98
C ALA A 293 11.51 20.53 12.44
N ALA A 294 11.17 21.45 13.35
CA ALA A 294 11.44 21.32 14.78
C ALA A 294 10.71 20.12 15.40
N ARG A 295 9.45 19.88 15.02
CA ARG A 295 8.67 18.70 15.42
C ARG A 295 9.24 17.40 14.84
N ASN A 296 9.82 17.44 13.64
CA ASN A 296 10.46 16.30 12.98
C ASN A 296 11.95 16.12 13.37
N ARG A 297 12.41 16.72 14.48
CA ARG A 297 13.74 16.42 15.01
C ARG A 297 13.79 14.94 15.36
N ARG A 298 14.56 14.17 14.58
CA ARG A 298 14.88 12.78 14.90
C ARG A 298 15.81 12.80 16.09
N PHE A 299 15.28 12.48 17.25
CA PHE A 299 16.10 12.25 18.43
C PHE A 299 16.94 10.99 18.22
N SER A 300 18.22 11.05 18.58
CA SER A 300 19.01 9.83 18.78
C SER A 300 18.45 9.07 19.99
N ASP A 301 18.81 7.79 20.10
CA ASP A 301 18.40 6.98 21.23
C ASP A 301 18.91 7.60 22.55
N ASP A 302 20.13 8.15 22.56
CA ASP A 302 20.71 8.87 23.71
C ASP A 302 19.92 10.14 24.05
N GLU A 303 19.57 10.97 23.06
CA GLU A 303 18.79 12.20 23.30
C GLU A 303 17.39 11.86 23.86
N MET A 304 16.78 10.77 23.40
CA MET A 304 15.49 10.31 23.93
C MET A 304 15.62 9.86 25.39
N LEU A 305 16.62 9.05 25.72
CA LEU A 305 16.84 8.56 27.09
C LEU A 305 17.22 9.69 28.04
N GLU A 306 18.09 10.63 27.63
CA GLU A 306 18.49 11.76 28.46
C GLU A 306 17.30 12.66 28.83
N ARG A 307 16.39 12.89 27.88
CA ARG A 307 15.14 13.63 28.12
C ARG A 307 14.21 12.90 29.09
N LEU A 308 14.10 11.58 28.95
CA LEU A 308 13.30 10.74 29.82
C LEU A 308 13.87 10.72 31.25
N THR A 309 15.20 10.68 31.39
CA THR A 309 15.91 10.82 32.68
C THR A 309 15.66 12.18 33.32
N ARG A 310 15.74 13.27 32.53
CA ARG A 310 15.44 14.62 33.04
C ARG A 310 13.99 14.76 33.49
N LEU A 311 13.05 14.16 32.76
CA LEU A 311 11.64 14.14 33.14
C LEU A 311 11.44 13.38 34.46
N LEU A 312 12.11 12.24 34.62
CA LEU A 312 12.10 11.46 35.86
C LEU A 312 12.67 12.24 37.04
N GLN A 313 13.81 12.91 36.86
CA GLN A 313 14.42 13.75 37.90
C GLN A 313 13.51 14.90 38.32
N ARG A 314 12.74 15.47 37.38
CA ARG A 314 11.86 16.61 37.65
C ARG A 314 10.58 16.21 38.39
N HIS A 315 9.97 15.09 38.02
CA HIS A 315 8.66 14.68 38.53
C HIS A 315 8.72 13.58 39.60
N GLY A 316 9.85 12.90 39.76
CA GLY A 316 10.01 11.75 40.66
C GLY A 316 9.37 10.46 40.15
N TYR A 317 8.53 10.54 39.12
CA TYR A 317 7.91 9.41 38.42
C TYR A 317 7.71 9.74 36.94
N ILE A 318 7.58 8.71 36.11
CA ILE A 318 7.26 8.85 34.68
C ILE A 318 6.13 7.89 34.29
N SER A 319 5.24 8.35 33.42
CA SER A 319 4.16 7.54 32.83
C SER A 319 3.94 7.97 31.38
N GLY A 320 3.19 7.19 30.60
CA GLY A 320 2.86 7.55 29.22
C GLY A 320 2.16 8.91 29.14
N ILE A 321 1.23 9.17 30.05
CA ILE A 321 0.48 10.43 30.15
C ILE A 321 1.44 11.59 30.48
N VAL A 322 2.32 11.41 31.47
CA VAL A 322 3.30 12.45 31.86
C VAL A 322 4.29 12.76 30.72
N ILE A 323 4.64 11.77 29.90
CA ILE A 323 5.49 11.98 28.71
C ILE A 323 4.73 12.75 27.64
N ASP A 324 3.47 12.40 27.38
CA ASP A 324 2.66 13.02 26.34
C ASP A 324 2.20 14.44 26.71
N GLU A 325 2.10 14.75 28.01
CA GLU A 325 1.80 16.10 28.53
C GLU A 325 3.04 16.98 28.66
N ALA A 326 4.25 16.42 28.58
CA ALA A 326 5.49 17.16 28.72
C ALA A 326 5.90 17.84 27.40
N ASP A 327 6.07 19.15 27.45
CA ASP A 327 6.51 19.95 26.29
C ASP A 327 7.88 19.50 25.76
N ALA A 328 8.00 19.46 24.42
CA ALA A 328 9.23 19.10 23.71
C ALA A 328 9.77 17.67 24.00
N MET A 329 8.89 16.75 24.41
CA MET A 329 9.16 15.32 24.49
C MET A 329 8.72 14.59 23.21
N PRO A 330 9.43 13.53 22.79
CA PRO A 330 8.83 12.52 21.94
C PRO A 330 7.63 11.88 22.65
N SER A 331 6.60 11.49 21.89
CA SER A 331 5.44 10.84 22.50
C SER A 331 5.78 9.49 23.14
N SER A 332 4.97 9.08 24.11
CA SER A 332 5.06 7.77 24.75
C SER A 332 5.07 6.62 23.73
N ALA A 333 4.29 6.75 22.65
CA ALA A 333 4.29 5.82 21.53
C ALA A 333 5.62 5.80 20.75
N ALA A 334 6.28 6.96 20.58
CA ALA A 334 7.58 7.04 19.93
C ALA A 334 8.67 6.33 20.77
N TYR A 335 8.66 6.49 22.10
CA TYR A 335 9.52 5.73 23.01
C TYR A 335 9.23 4.22 22.93
N ALA A 336 7.96 3.82 22.99
CA ALA A 336 7.57 2.41 22.94
C ALA A 336 8.02 1.74 21.63
N HIS A 337 7.82 2.40 20.49
CA HIS A 337 8.24 1.88 19.19
C HIS A 337 9.77 1.82 19.07
N ARG A 338 10.49 2.86 19.53
CA ARG A 338 11.95 2.93 19.41
C ARG A 338 12.67 1.89 20.28
N PHE A 339 12.22 1.73 21.52
CA PHE A 339 12.86 0.86 22.51
C PHE A 339 12.12 -0.48 22.68
N GLY A 340 11.19 -0.81 21.79
CA GLY A 340 10.39 -2.04 21.79
C GLY A 340 9.24 -2.07 22.81
N SER A 341 9.35 -1.34 23.92
CA SER A 341 8.22 -1.05 24.81
C SER A 341 8.51 0.15 25.71
N LEU A 342 7.45 0.75 26.26
CA LEU A 342 7.59 1.89 27.18
C LEU A 342 8.26 1.48 28.49
N LEU A 343 7.97 0.27 29.00
CA LEU A 343 8.65 -0.33 30.14
C LEU A 343 10.15 -0.50 29.91
N ARG A 344 10.54 -0.91 28.71
CA ARG A 344 11.96 -1.03 28.36
C ARG A 344 12.64 0.33 28.35
N ALA A 345 11.98 1.36 27.80
CA ALA A 345 12.47 2.73 27.90
C ALA A 345 12.64 3.18 29.37
N TYR A 346 11.71 2.83 30.27
CA TYR A 346 11.81 3.13 31.71
C TYR A 346 12.99 2.44 32.38
N SER A 347 13.19 1.15 32.10
CA SER A 347 14.33 0.40 32.64
C SER A 347 15.68 0.98 32.23
N LEU A 348 15.79 1.50 31.00
CA LEU A 348 17.02 2.11 30.49
C LEU A 348 17.37 3.43 31.19
N VAL A 349 16.40 4.10 31.83
CA VAL A 349 16.62 5.30 32.65
C VAL A 349 16.57 5.02 34.15
N GLY A 350 16.60 3.75 34.55
CA GLY A 350 16.61 3.35 35.96
C GLY A 350 15.27 3.52 36.68
N PHE A 351 14.15 3.66 35.96
CA PHE A 351 12.82 3.76 36.55
C PHE A 351 12.08 2.44 36.53
N THR A 352 11.56 2.04 37.69
CA THR A 352 10.65 0.90 37.85
C THR A 352 9.31 1.42 38.41
N PRO A 353 8.21 1.36 37.65
CA PRO A 353 6.92 1.91 38.10
C PRO A 353 6.32 1.13 39.28
N ASP A 354 5.88 1.81 40.34
CA ASP A 354 5.33 1.22 41.59
C ASP A 354 3.89 0.68 41.49
N ARG A 355 3.14 0.93 40.39
CA ARG A 355 1.76 0.42 40.23
C ARG A 355 1.46 -0.15 38.85
N ASP A 356 1.21 -1.46 38.89
CA ASP A 356 0.32 -2.27 38.05
C ASP A 356 0.67 -2.52 36.56
N TYR A 357 1.79 -3.21 36.35
CA TYR A 357 2.07 -3.96 35.11
C TYR A 357 1.85 -5.47 35.25
N HIS A 358 1.20 -5.93 36.33
CA HIS A 358 0.88 -7.35 36.53
C HIS A 358 0.07 -7.93 35.38
N TYR A 359 -0.71 -7.14 34.63
CA TYR A 359 -1.46 -7.67 33.50
C TYR A 359 -0.57 -8.19 32.35
N ILE A 360 0.65 -7.66 32.14
CA ILE A 360 1.54 -8.13 31.08
C ILE A 360 2.19 -9.45 31.48
N GLU A 361 2.61 -9.56 32.74
CA GLU A 361 3.16 -10.79 33.32
C GLU A 361 2.09 -11.88 33.41
N VAL A 362 0.89 -11.53 33.90
CA VAL A 362 -0.28 -12.42 33.89
C VAL A 362 -0.63 -12.84 32.45
N ASN A 363 -0.63 -11.94 31.46
CA ASN A 363 -0.89 -12.35 30.06
C ASN A 363 0.24 -13.19 29.44
N ARG A 364 1.48 -13.09 29.94
CA ARG A 364 2.57 -13.98 29.55
C ARG A 364 2.37 -15.36 30.19
N MET A 365 2.10 -15.40 31.49
CA MET A 365 1.80 -16.63 32.23
C MET A 365 0.56 -17.35 31.68
N LEU A 366 -0.51 -16.62 31.33
CA LEU A 366 -1.72 -17.20 30.73
C LEU A 366 -1.47 -17.77 29.32
N ARG A 367 -0.56 -17.18 28.54
CA ARG A 367 -0.17 -17.74 27.23
C ARG A 367 0.66 -19.01 27.38
N GLN A 368 1.56 -19.04 28.36
CA GLN A 368 2.31 -20.24 28.70
C GLN A 368 1.36 -21.34 29.19
N PHE A 369 0.48 -21.01 30.13
CA PHE A 369 -0.55 -21.91 30.65
C PHE A 369 -1.47 -22.45 29.54
N HIS A 370 -1.91 -21.60 28.61
CA HIS A 370 -2.69 -22.04 27.44
C HIS A 370 -1.94 -23.07 26.59
N GLY A 371 -0.65 -22.83 26.31
CA GLY A 371 0.19 -23.78 25.58
C GLY A 371 0.35 -25.12 26.31
N ASP A 372 0.58 -25.07 27.62
CA ASP A 372 0.74 -26.25 28.47
C ASP A 372 -0.56 -27.07 28.55
N GLU A 373 -1.71 -26.40 28.67
CA GLU A 373 -3.03 -27.03 28.71
C GLU A 373 -3.44 -27.63 27.36
N VAL A 374 -3.18 -26.95 26.24
CA VAL A 374 -3.39 -27.54 24.90
C VAL A 374 -2.56 -28.81 24.73
N ALA A 375 -1.31 -28.80 25.17
CA ALA A 375 -0.45 -29.97 25.12
C ALA A 375 -0.96 -31.09 26.05
N ARG A 376 -1.49 -30.75 27.22
CA ARG A 376 -2.12 -31.71 28.15
C ARG A 376 -3.36 -32.37 27.54
N VAL A 377 -4.28 -31.57 27.01
CA VAL A 377 -5.51 -32.06 26.34
C VAL A 377 -5.17 -33.00 25.18
N ILE A 378 -4.20 -32.65 24.33
CA ILE A 378 -3.74 -33.52 23.23
C ILE A 378 -3.24 -34.87 23.75
N ARG A 379 -2.44 -34.88 24.83
CA ARG A 379 -1.91 -36.13 25.42
C ARG A 379 -3.02 -36.99 25.99
N GLU A 380 -3.96 -36.41 26.72
CA GLU A 380 -5.08 -37.12 27.34
C GLU A 380 -6.01 -37.73 26.29
N ILE A 381 -6.34 -37.00 25.22
CA ILE A 381 -7.12 -37.53 24.08
C ILE A 381 -6.42 -38.77 23.49
N ALA A 382 -5.10 -38.70 23.29
CA ALA A 382 -4.33 -39.82 22.76
C ALA A 382 -4.29 -41.03 23.70
N GLN A 383 -4.18 -40.79 25.03
CA GLN A 383 -4.20 -41.86 26.04
C GLN A 383 -5.55 -42.59 26.10
N HIS A 384 -6.65 -41.89 25.79
CA HIS A 384 -7.98 -42.47 25.68
C HIS A 384 -8.25 -43.12 24.30
N GLY A 385 -7.20 -43.41 23.53
CA GLY A 385 -7.28 -44.15 22.27
C GLY A 385 -7.83 -43.37 21.08
N ALA A 386 -7.96 -42.04 21.22
CA ALA A 386 -8.44 -41.17 20.17
C ALA A 386 -7.28 -40.52 19.39
N THR A 387 -7.55 -40.11 18.15
CA THR A 387 -6.56 -39.41 17.32
C THR A 387 -6.82 -37.91 17.32
N VAL A 388 -5.78 -37.09 17.34
CA VAL A 388 -5.92 -35.62 17.34
C VAL A 388 -4.87 -34.97 16.43
N THR A 389 -5.32 -34.01 15.62
CA THR A 389 -4.45 -33.18 14.77
C THR A 389 -4.60 -31.72 15.15
N ARG A 390 -3.49 -31.05 15.50
CA ARG A 390 -3.46 -29.62 15.82
C ARG A 390 -3.10 -28.79 14.58
N ASN A 391 -3.88 -27.76 14.28
CA ASN A 391 -3.50 -26.78 13.27
C ASN A 391 -2.40 -25.85 13.84
N PRO A 392 -1.22 -25.73 13.18
CA PRO A 392 -0.09 -24.97 13.71
C PRO A 392 -0.28 -23.45 13.70
N VAL A 393 -1.27 -22.94 12.96
CA VAL A 393 -1.55 -21.50 12.85
C VAL A 393 -2.69 -21.09 13.78
N THR A 394 -3.70 -21.94 13.94
CA THR A 394 -4.95 -21.58 14.65
C THR A 394 -5.14 -22.30 15.98
N ASP A 395 -4.28 -23.28 16.30
CA ASP A 395 -4.40 -24.17 17.47
C ASP A 395 -5.71 -24.98 17.55
N LEU A 396 -6.48 -25.00 16.45
CA LEU A 396 -7.68 -25.81 16.35
C LEU A 396 -7.33 -27.30 16.37
N LEU A 397 -7.99 -28.05 17.24
CA LEU A 397 -7.81 -29.49 17.40
C LEU A 397 -8.88 -30.22 16.58
N LYS A 398 -8.47 -31.04 15.62
CA LYS A 398 -9.37 -31.96 14.90
C LYS A 398 -9.25 -33.34 15.54
N ILE A 399 -10.32 -33.83 16.14
CA ILE A 399 -10.35 -35.07 16.93
C ILE A 399 -11.05 -36.15 16.11
N ASN A 400 -10.41 -37.29 15.97
CA ASN A 400 -10.87 -38.47 15.22
C ASN A 400 -11.21 -38.22 13.74
N GLY A 401 -10.91 -37.04 13.21
CA GLY A 401 -11.38 -36.60 11.91
C GLY A 401 -12.84 -36.13 11.88
N GLU A 402 -13.54 -36.16 13.02
CA GLU A 402 -15.01 -36.06 13.11
C GLU A 402 -15.51 -34.72 13.63
N PHE A 403 -14.88 -34.19 14.69
CA PHE A 403 -15.26 -32.91 15.27
C PHE A 403 -14.03 -32.09 15.65
N THR A 404 -14.26 -30.81 15.90
CA THR A 404 -13.24 -29.81 16.17
C THR A 404 -13.42 -29.23 17.56
N ALA A 405 -12.29 -29.03 18.25
CA ALA A 405 -12.25 -28.41 19.55
C ALA A 405 -11.24 -27.27 19.60
N SER A 406 -11.56 -26.21 20.35
CA SER A 406 -10.61 -25.15 20.68
C SER A 406 -10.47 -25.00 22.20
N VAL A 407 -9.28 -24.62 22.66
CA VAL A 407 -9.02 -24.36 24.08
C VAL A 407 -8.87 -22.87 24.29
N VAL A 408 -9.61 -22.30 25.24
CA VAL A 408 -9.61 -20.86 25.56
C VAL A 408 -9.39 -20.68 27.05
N VAL A 409 -8.41 -19.86 27.43
CA VAL A 409 -8.16 -19.52 28.85
C VAL A 409 -8.79 -18.18 29.20
N ALA A 410 -9.69 -18.17 30.18
CA ALA A 410 -10.34 -16.98 30.69
C ALA A 410 -9.71 -16.53 32.00
N ARG A 411 -9.16 -15.31 32.00
CA ARG A 411 -8.58 -14.67 33.19
C ARG A 411 -9.66 -14.33 34.23
N CYS A 412 -9.40 -14.63 35.51
CA CYS A 412 -10.17 -14.13 36.63
C CYS A 412 -9.88 -12.64 36.87
N ARG A 413 -10.94 -11.83 36.99
CA ARG A 413 -10.88 -10.41 37.33
C ARG A 413 -11.81 -10.12 38.51
N ALA A 414 -11.27 -9.51 39.56
CA ALA A 414 -12.09 -8.92 40.60
C ALA A 414 -12.64 -7.57 40.14
N THR A 415 -13.93 -7.34 40.36
CA THR A 415 -14.57 -6.04 40.17
C THR A 415 -14.30 -5.13 41.37
N PRO A 416 -14.48 -3.80 41.26
CA PRO A 416 -14.33 -2.88 42.40
C PRO A 416 -15.22 -3.23 43.60
N SER A 417 -16.32 -3.97 43.39
CA SER A 417 -17.22 -4.46 44.43
C SER A 417 -16.84 -5.85 44.98
N GLY A 418 -15.68 -6.39 44.61
CA GLY A 418 -15.14 -7.67 45.11
C GLY A 418 -15.62 -8.93 44.37
N ARG A 419 -16.61 -8.82 43.47
CA ARG A 419 -17.12 -9.98 42.70
C ARG A 419 -16.15 -10.44 41.63
N LEU A 420 -16.08 -11.74 41.37
CA LEU A 420 -15.18 -12.33 40.38
C LEU A 420 -15.88 -12.47 39.01
N ARG A 421 -15.14 -12.16 37.94
CA ARG A 421 -15.63 -12.20 36.56
C ARG A 421 -14.60 -12.79 35.61
N TRP A 422 -15.09 -13.57 34.66
CA TRP A 422 -14.33 -14.15 33.55
C TRP A 422 -14.96 -13.71 32.23
N LYS A 423 -14.14 -13.46 31.21
CA LYS A 423 -14.63 -13.10 29.88
C LYS A 423 -14.02 -14.05 28.86
N ILE A 424 -14.86 -14.94 28.33
CA ILE A 424 -14.51 -15.86 27.26
C ILE A 424 -14.59 -15.11 25.94
N ARG A 425 -13.51 -15.17 25.16
CA ARG A 425 -13.46 -14.64 23.80
C ARG A 425 -13.40 -15.81 22.85
N PHE A 426 -14.49 -16.04 22.13
CA PHE A 426 -14.52 -17.03 21.07
C PHE A 426 -13.74 -16.51 19.86
N ASP A 427 -13.00 -17.40 19.22
CA ASP A 427 -12.48 -17.14 17.88
C ASP A 427 -13.58 -17.43 16.86
N ALA A 428 -14.42 -16.42 16.62
CA ALA A 428 -15.61 -16.54 15.77
C ALA A 428 -15.27 -16.94 14.32
N GLY A 429 -14.02 -16.79 13.88
CA GLY A 429 -13.54 -17.24 12.57
C GLY A 429 -13.21 -18.72 12.50
N LEU A 430 -12.93 -19.38 13.64
CA LEU A 430 -12.60 -20.81 13.70
C LEU A 430 -13.84 -21.70 13.82
N ALA A 431 -14.90 -21.20 14.47
CA ALA A 431 -16.18 -21.89 14.56
C ALA A 431 -16.08 -23.38 14.98
N PRO A 432 -15.35 -23.71 16.08
CA PRO A 432 -15.17 -25.10 16.52
C PRO A 432 -16.47 -25.69 17.02
N ASP A 433 -16.65 -27.01 16.84
CA ASP A 433 -17.83 -27.74 17.34
C ASP A 433 -17.95 -27.63 18.88
N ILE A 434 -16.81 -27.69 19.59
CA ILE A 434 -16.73 -27.53 21.04
C ILE A 434 -15.64 -26.51 21.43
N THR A 435 -15.97 -25.55 22.29
CA THR A 435 -14.97 -24.70 22.95
C THR A 435 -14.76 -25.14 24.39
N ILE A 436 -13.54 -25.58 24.70
CA ILE A 436 -13.08 -25.86 26.06
C ILE A 436 -12.63 -24.53 26.68
N ALA A 437 -13.50 -23.92 27.47
CA ALA A 437 -13.20 -22.66 28.16
C ALA A 437 -12.72 -22.93 29.60
N ILE A 438 -11.48 -22.59 29.88
CA ILE A 438 -10.84 -22.76 31.19
C ILE A 438 -11.02 -21.48 31.99
N ARG A 439 -11.72 -21.54 33.12
CA ARG A 439 -11.74 -20.43 34.07
C ARG A 439 -10.52 -20.52 34.96
N MET A 440 -9.76 -19.44 35.08
CA MET A 440 -8.62 -19.40 35.99
C MET A 440 -9.07 -19.09 37.43
N ASN A 441 -8.32 -19.57 38.43
CA ASN A 441 -8.52 -19.20 39.82
C ASN A 441 -8.20 -17.72 40.11
N THR A 442 -8.40 -17.26 41.34
CA THR A 442 -8.18 -15.86 41.75
C THR A 442 -6.75 -15.36 41.54
N THR A 443 -5.76 -16.24 41.66
CA THR A 443 -4.34 -15.94 41.41
C THR A 443 -3.95 -16.06 39.93
N ASN A 444 -4.84 -16.53 39.06
CA ASN A 444 -4.57 -16.81 37.65
C ASN A 444 -3.41 -17.79 37.41
N THR A 445 -3.17 -18.72 38.34
CA THR A 445 -2.07 -19.69 38.27
C THR A 445 -2.51 -21.11 37.96
N ALA A 446 -3.80 -21.44 38.17
CA ALA A 446 -4.37 -22.75 37.90
C ALA A 446 -5.78 -22.64 37.34
N ALA A 447 -6.23 -23.71 36.66
CA ALA A 447 -7.63 -23.88 36.28
C ALA A 447 -8.49 -24.00 37.55
N LEU A 448 -9.58 -23.25 37.58
CA LEU A 448 -10.64 -23.33 38.58
C LEU A 448 -11.66 -24.41 38.18
N ASP A 449 -12.11 -24.35 36.93
CA ASP A 449 -13.04 -25.29 36.32
C ASP A 449 -13.05 -25.12 34.78
N PHE A 450 -13.81 -25.97 34.11
CA PHE A 450 -13.90 -26.06 32.65
C PHE A 450 -15.36 -25.90 32.20
N TYR A 451 -15.55 -25.25 31.06
CA TYR A 451 -16.82 -25.23 30.35
C TYR A 451 -16.65 -25.88 28.98
N LEU A 452 -17.52 -26.84 28.64
CA LEU A 452 -17.57 -27.47 27.33
C LEU A 452 -18.71 -26.86 26.53
N LEU A 453 -18.40 -25.82 25.76
CA LEU A 453 -19.40 -24.97 25.14
C LEU A 453 -19.63 -25.38 23.67
N PRO A 454 -20.81 -25.91 23.31
CA PRO A 454 -21.11 -26.30 21.94
C PRO A 454 -21.33 -25.08 21.05
N GLN A 455 -20.89 -25.17 19.79
CA GLN A 455 -20.95 -24.05 18.83
C GLN A 455 -22.36 -23.47 18.64
N PHE A 456 -23.37 -24.34 18.53
CA PHE A 456 -24.73 -23.95 18.14
C PHE A 456 -25.44 -23.11 19.21
N GLU A 457 -25.04 -23.23 20.48
CA GLU A 457 -25.58 -22.40 21.57
C GLU A 457 -24.82 -21.08 21.75
N MET A 458 -23.55 -21.02 21.31
CA MET A 458 -22.66 -19.88 21.55
C MET A 458 -22.57 -18.95 20.34
N ARG A 459 -23.59 -18.09 20.15
CA ARG A 459 -23.62 -17.11 19.04
C ARG A 459 -22.65 -15.93 19.27
N THR A 460 -21.59 -15.85 18.45
CA THR A 460 -20.68 -14.74 18.04
C THR A 460 -20.37 -13.54 18.98
N LYS A 461 -20.76 -13.54 20.25
CA LYS A 461 -20.42 -12.50 21.24
C LYS A 461 -19.50 -13.07 22.32
N PRO A 462 -18.59 -12.26 22.89
CA PRO A 462 -17.81 -12.70 24.04
C PRO A 462 -18.73 -12.99 25.22
N LEU A 463 -18.61 -14.19 25.81
CA LEU A 463 -19.42 -14.65 26.94
C LEU A 463 -18.79 -14.19 28.26
N GLY A 464 -19.58 -13.54 29.10
CA GLY A 464 -19.18 -13.13 30.44
C GLY A 464 -19.67 -14.14 31.47
N LEU A 465 -18.76 -14.70 32.28
CA LEU A 465 -19.09 -15.58 33.39
C LEU A 465 -18.86 -14.86 34.73
N GLY A 466 -19.78 -15.06 35.67
CA GLY A 466 -19.62 -14.78 37.09
C GLY A 466 -19.36 -16.06 37.89
N GLU A 467 -19.40 -15.90 39.21
CA GLU A 467 -19.26 -17.00 40.17
C GLU A 467 -20.40 -18.01 40.02
N GLU A 468 -21.62 -17.52 39.78
CA GLU A 468 -22.82 -18.29 39.45
C GLU A 468 -23.41 -17.76 38.13
N ASN A 469 -23.79 -18.65 37.19
CA ASN A 469 -24.21 -18.28 35.84
C ASN A 469 -25.62 -18.77 35.48
N GLY A 470 -26.24 -19.58 36.35
CA GLY A 470 -27.58 -20.12 36.18
C GLY A 470 -27.58 -21.40 35.35
N LEU A 471 -28.70 -22.13 35.41
CA LEU A 471 -28.87 -23.49 34.85
C LEU A 471 -28.43 -23.61 33.37
N MET A 472 -28.68 -22.59 32.56
CA MET A 472 -28.37 -22.62 31.12
C MET A 472 -26.87 -22.65 30.80
N LEU A 473 -26.02 -22.10 31.67
CA LEU A 473 -24.56 -22.07 31.47
C LEU A 473 -23.85 -23.06 32.39
N ASP A 474 -24.32 -23.19 33.62
CA ASP A 474 -23.72 -24.10 34.61
C ASP A 474 -23.95 -25.58 34.23
N ALA A 475 -24.91 -25.90 33.35
CA ALA A 475 -25.06 -27.25 32.77
C ALA A 475 -23.85 -27.70 31.92
N PHE A 476 -23.07 -26.75 31.38
CA PHE A 476 -21.87 -27.02 30.60
C PHE A 476 -20.59 -26.94 31.43
N ARG A 477 -20.70 -26.75 32.75
CA ARG A 477 -19.57 -26.62 33.68
C ARG A 477 -19.16 -27.98 34.20
N PHE A 478 -17.86 -28.24 34.17
CA PHE A 478 -17.24 -29.46 34.66
C PHE A 478 -16.02 -29.14 35.53
N GLU A 479 -15.80 -29.92 36.59
CA GLU A 479 -14.61 -29.79 37.43
C GLU A 479 -13.36 -30.34 36.73
N THR A 480 -13.53 -31.35 35.88
CA THR A 480 -12.48 -31.99 35.09
C THR A 480 -12.88 -32.08 33.61
N LEU A 481 -11.93 -32.49 32.76
CA LEU A 481 -12.19 -32.73 31.33
C LEU A 481 -12.52 -34.19 31.02
N ASP A 482 -12.77 -35.03 32.02
CA ASP A 482 -12.96 -36.48 31.85
C ASP A 482 -14.14 -36.77 30.92
N TYR A 483 -15.25 -36.05 31.09
CA TYR A 483 -16.41 -36.14 30.21
C TYR A 483 -16.07 -35.80 28.73
N PHE A 484 -15.19 -34.82 28.50
CA PHE A 484 -14.74 -34.50 27.16
C PHE A 484 -13.87 -35.60 26.56
N PHE A 485 -12.99 -36.21 27.37
CA PHE A 485 -12.17 -37.34 26.93
C PHE A 485 -13.00 -38.58 26.66
N ASP A 486 -14.05 -38.83 27.45
CA ASP A 486 -15.02 -39.91 27.21
C ASP A 486 -15.77 -39.73 25.88
N ILE A 487 -16.17 -38.49 25.52
CA ILE A 487 -16.77 -38.21 24.21
C ILE A 487 -15.78 -38.48 23.07
N ALA A 488 -14.50 -38.17 23.28
CA ALA A 488 -13.47 -38.39 22.27
C ALA A 488 -13.05 -39.86 22.13
N ARG A 489 -13.27 -40.67 23.19
CA ARG A 489 -12.79 -42.05 23.31
C ARG A 489 -13.28 -42.93 22.17
N ARG A 490 -12.40 -43.81 21.69
CA ARG A 490 -12.76 -44.91 20.78
C ARG A 490 -12.91 -46.20 21.56
N VAL A 491 -14.03 -46.87 21.34
CA VAL A 491 -14.32 -48.19 21.94
C VAL A 491 -14.62 -49.16 20.79
N PRO A 492 -14.03 -50.38 20.79
CA PRO A 492 -14.39 -51.41 19.83
C PRO A 492 -15.89 -51.71 19.89
N ILE A 493 -16.53 -51.91 18.73
CA ILE A 493 -17.97 -52.21 18.65
C ILE A 493 -18.36 -53.43 19.51
N SER A 494 -17.45 -54.40 19.61
CA SER A 494 -17.61 -55.62 20.42
C SER A 494 -17.74 -55.37 21.93
N GLU A 495 -17.33 -54.22 22.45
CA GLU A 495 -17.40 -53.87 23.88
C GLU A 495 -18.67 -53.07 24.24
N VAL A 496 -19.36 -52.48 23.26
CA VAL A 496 -20.52 -51.58 23.49
C VAL A 496 -21.86 -52.22 23.15
N ALA A 497 -21.87 -53.23 22.27
CA ALA A 497 -23.04 -54.02 21.94
C ALA A 497 -22.74 -55.51 22.16
N PRO A 498 -23.15 -56.11 23.29
CA PRO A 498 -23.32 -57.56 23.33
C PRO A 498 -24.51 -57.87 22.42
N TRP A 499 -24.27 -58.68 21.39
CA TRP A 499 -25.24 -59.10 20.37
C TRP A 499 -26.65 -59.35 20.90
#